data_AF-A0AA91ERP4-F1
#
_entry.id   AF-A0AA91ERP4-F1
#
_cell.length_a   1.000
_cell.length_b   1.000
_cell.length_c   1.000
_cell.angle_alpha   90.00
_cell.angle_beta   90.00
_cell.angle_gamma   90.00
#
_symmetry.space_group_name_H-M   'P 1'
#
loop_
_entity.id
_entity.type
_entity.pdbx_description
1 polymer ?
#
loop_
_entity_poly.entity_id
_entity_poly.type
_entity_poly.pdbx_seq_one_letter_code
_entity_poly.pdbx_strand_id
1 'polypeptide(L)'
;MDIVILIGRILFGAVFVGGALGHFTQTAAMAAFTESKGIKPGRLAVLGSGAWMLTGAALVIVGAWADLGALMLAVFLLPTAFLMHPFWNERDPEAKAGEQIHFNKDVSLAGAALALFGFFVTAGASTGLQLTGPSFASLAG
;
A
#
# COMPACT_ATOMS: atom_id res chain seq x y z
N MET A 1 23.92 6.35 4.90
CA MET A 1 22.85 5.46 4.42
C MET A 1 21.46 5.96 4.78
N ASP A 2 21.27 6.64 5.92
CA ASP A 2 19.96 7.10 6.40
C ASP A 2 19.18 7.97 5.40
N ILE A 3 19.86 8.88 4.69
CA ILE A 3 19.23 9.72 3.67
C ILE A 3 18.68 8.87 2.51
N VAL A 4 19.42 7.84 2.08
CA VAL A 4 18.98 6.94 1.01
C VAL A 4 17.74 6.16 1.46
N ILE A 5 17.73 5.68 2.71
CA ILE A 5 16.58 5.00 3.31
C ILE A 5 15.38 5.95 3.41
N LEU A 6 15.59 7.21 3.82
CA LEU A 6 14.54 8.23 3.85
C LEU A 6 13.96 8.48 2.45
N ILE A 7 14.80 8.67 1.44
CA ILE A 7 14.34 8.84 0.05
C ILE A 7 13.54 7.62 -0.40
N GLY A 8 14.02 6.40 -0.12
CA GLY A 8 13.30 5.16 -0.45
C GLY A 8 11.91 5.10 0.19
N ARG A 9 11.80 5.45 1.48
CA ARG A 9 10.52 5.52 2.19
C ARG A 9 9.58 6.57 1.60
N ILE A 10 10.10 7.75 1.26
CA ILE A 10 9.32 8.83 0.63
C ILE A 10 8.78 8.37 -0.73
N LEU A 11 9.64 7.84 -1.60
CA LEU A 11 9.25 7.42 -2.94
C LEU A 11 8.25 6.26 -2.90
N PHE A 12 8.48 5.27 -2.03
CA PHE A 12 7.54 4.17 -1.81
C PHE A 12 6.19 4.69 -1.29
N GLY A 13 6.21 5.51 -0.22
CA GLY A 13 5.01 6.05 0.40
C GLY A 13 4.21 7.00 -0.50
N ALA A 14 4.88 7.77 -1.37
CA ALA A 14 4.25 8.76 -2.25
C ALA A 14 3.20 8.16 -3.18
N VAL A 15 3.41 6.92 -3.66
CA VAL A 15 2.44 6.20 -4.49
C VAL A 15 1.12 6.00 -3.75
N PHE A 16 1.19 5.67 -2.45
CA PHE A 16 0.01 5.45 -1.61
C PHE A 16 -0.65 6.75 -1.18
N VAL A 17 0.12 7.82 -0.95
CA VAL A 17 -0.43 9.16 -0.72
C VAL A 17 -1.24 9.61 -1.95
N GLY A 18 -0.68 9.48 -3.15
CA GLY A 18 -1.38 9.79 -4.40
C GLY A 18 -2.64 8.94 -4.57
N GLY A 19 -2.55 7.64 -4.30
CA GLY A 19 -3.71 6.74 -4.32
C GLY A 19 -4.79 7.13 -3.31
N ALA A 20 -4.43 7.48 -2.07
CA ALA A 20 -5.37 7.91 -1.04
C ALA A 20 -6.07 9.23 -1.39
N LEU A 21 -5.33 10.19 -1.97
CA LEU A 21 -5.93 11.43 -2.49
C LEU A 21 -6.98 11.12 -3.56
N GLY A 22 -6.70 10.18 -4.46
CA GLY A 22 -7.70 9.67 -5.42
C GLY A 22 -8.96 9.13 -4.73
N HIS A 23 -8.81 8.30 -3.69
CA HIS A 23 -9.94 7.74 -2.96
C HIS A 23 -10.83 8.81 -2.31
N PHE A 24 -10.26 9.92 -1.84
CA PHE A 24 -11.01 11.01 -1.21
C PHE A 24 -11.58 12.03 -2.20
N THR A 25 -10.91 12.26 -3.32
CA THR A 25 -11.31 13.30 -4.30
C THR A 25 -12.16 12.74 -5.45
N GLN A 26 -12.02 11.44 -5.75
CA GLN A 26 -12.74 10.74 -6.82
C GLN A 26 -13.65 9.65 -6.28
N THR A 27 -14.10 9.78 -5.01
CA THR A 27 -14.83 8.74 -4.27
C THR A 27 -16.04 8.21 -5.04
N ALA A 28 -16.81 9.06 -5.72
CA ALA A 28 -18.01 8.62 -6.43
C ALA A 28 -17.70 7.65 -7.59
N ALA A 29 -16.71 8.00 -8.42
CA ALA A 29 -16.29 7.16 -9.55
C ALA A 29 -15.65 5.85 -9.07
N MET A 30 -14.77 5.93 -8.07
CA MET A 30 -14.12 4.74 -7.51
C MET A 30 -15.14 3.84 -6.80
N ALA A 31 -16.12 4.40 -6.09
CA ALA A 31 -17.17 3.61 -5.44
C ALA A 31 -18.00 2.85 -6.48
N ALA A 32 -18.39 3.48 -7.58
CA ALA A 32 -19.11 2.80 -8.66
C ALA A 32 -18.28 1.65 -9.26
N PHE A 33 -16.97 1.86 -9.47
CA PHE A 33 -16.06 0.81 -9.91
C PHE A 33 -15.94 -0.33 -8.89
N THR A 34 -15.74 -0.02 -7.61
CA THR A 34 -15.69 -1.00 -6.51
C THR A 34 -16.96 -1.82 -6.39
N GLU A 35 -18.13 -1.22 -6.57
CA GLU A 35 -19.41 -1.95 -6.56
C GLU A 35 -19.59 -2.82 -7.80
N SER A 36 -19.06 -2.40 -8.96
CA SER A 36 -19.04 -3.23 -10.17
C SER A 36 -18.22 -4.52 -9.98
N LYS A 37 -17.23 -4.49 -9.07
CA LYS A 37 -16.45 -5.66 -8.63
C LYS A 37 -17.12 -6.45 -7.49
N GLY A 38 -18.34 -6.10 -7.09
CA GLY A 38 -19.14 -6.82 -6.09
C GLY A 38 -18.92 -6.39 -4.63
N ILE A 39 -18.09 -5.38 -4.36
CA ILE A 39 -17.81 -4.90 -3.00
C ILE A 39 -18.78 -3.77 -2.64
N LYS A 40 -19.66 -4.02 -1.66
CA LYS A 40 -20.69 -3.06 -1.20
C LYS A 40 -20.62 -2.85 0.32
N PRO A 41 -20.88 -1.63 0.83
CA PRO A 41 -21.12 -0.40 0.09
C PRO A 41 -19.81 0.24 -0.43
N GLY A 42 -19.75 0.59 -1.71
CA GLY A 42 -18.51 1.02 -2.37
C GLY A 42 -17.93 2.30 -1.79
N ARG A 43 -18.78 3.28 -1.45
CA ARG A 43 -18.31 4.54 -0.84
C ARG A 43 -17.58 4.32 0.48
N LEU A 44 -18.07 3.41 1.33
CA LEU A 44 -17.41 3.10 2.60
C LEU A 44 -16.09 2.36 2.36
N ALA A 45 -16.08 1.39 1.43
CA ALA A 45 -14.87 0.66 1.08
C ALA A 45 -13.77 1.61 0.57
N VAL A 46 -14.11 2.52 -0.34
CA VAL A 46 -13.16 3.50 -0.91
C VAL A 46 -12.66 4.50 0.13
N LEU A 47 -13.54 5.07 0.95
CA LEU A 47 -13.09 6.02 1.99
C LEU A 47 -12.24 5.31 3.06
N GLY A 48 -12.63 4.09 3.44
CA GLY A 48 -11.88 3.26 4.39
C GLY A 48 -10.50 2.88 3.87
N SER A 49 -10.39 2.42 2.62
CA SER A 49 -9.10 2.10 2.02
C SER A 49 -8.23 3.35 1.82
N GLY A 50 -8.82 4.49 1.44
CA GLY A 50 -8.11 5.76 1.36
C GLY A 50 -7.48 6.17 2.70
N ALA A 51 -8.24 6.08 3.79
CA ALA A 51 -7.73 6.39 5.14
C ALA A 51 -6.65 5.40 5.59
N TRP A 52 -6.85 4.11 5.30
CA TRP A 52 -5.88 3.06 5.59
C TRP A 52 -4.55 3.27 4.87
N MET A 53 -4.60 3.51 3.55
CA MET A 53 -3.43 3.80 2.72
C MET A 53 -2.69 5.05 3.20
N LEU A 54 -3.41 6.14 3.46
CA LEU A 54 -2.79 7.40 3.91
C LEU A 54 -2.10 7.22 5.26
N THR A 55 -2.72 6.49 6.18
CA THR A 55 -2.15 6.19 7.49
C THR A 55 -0.89 5.34 7.35
N GLY A 56 -0.96 4.22 6.61
CA GLY A 56 0.20 3.36 6.39
C GLY A 56 1.36 4.09 5.72
N ALA A 57 1.07 4.91 4.70
CA ALA A 57 2.06 5.74 4.01
C ALA A 57 2.69 6.78 4.95
N ALA A 58 1.90 7.46 5.76
CA ALA A 58 2.39 8.45 6.72
C ALA A 58 3.35 7.81 7.75
N LEU A 59 2.98 6.65 8.30
CA LEU A 59 3.82 5.90 9.24
C LEU A 59 5.18 5.53 8.62
N VAL A 60 5.19 5.03 7.38
CA VAL A 60 6.42 4.68 6.65
C VAL A 60 7.27 5.92 6.37
N ILE A 61 6.67 6.99 5.81
CA ILE A 61 7.41 8.19 5.39
C ILE A 61 8.04 8.89 6.58
N VAL A 62 7.26 9.11 7.64
CA VAL A 62 7.70 9.83 8.85
C VAL A 62 8.64 8.95 9.69
N GLY A 63 8.57 7.63 9.54
CA GLY A 63 9.34 6.71 10.37
C GLY A 63 8.75 6.56 11.77
N ALA A 64 7.44 6.67 11.92
CA ALA A 64 6.73 6.35 13.15
C ALA A 64 6.07 4.99 12.97
N TRP A 65 6.51 3.98 13.71
CA TRP A 65 6.09 2.58 13.56
C TRP A 65 6.10 2.14 12.09
N ALA A 66 7.22 2.40 11.41
CA ALA A 66 7.35 2.21 9.96
C ALA A 66 7.13 0.74 9.54
N ASP A 67 7.45 -0.20 10.41
CA ASP A 67 7.16 -1.62 10.25
C ASP A 67 5.65 -1.91 10.19
N LEU A 68 4.89 -1.35 11.13
CA LEU A 68 3.42 -1.42 11.11
C LEU A 68 2.85 -0.77 9.85
N GLY A 69 3.33 0.42 9.50
CA GLY A 69 2.90 1.11 8.28
C GLY A 69 3.13 0.27 7.02
N ALA A 70 4.29 -0.39 6.92
CA ALA A 70 4.61 -1.29 5.82
C ALA A 70 3.66 -2.50 5.77
N LEU A 71 3.34 -3.13 6.91
CA LEU A 71 2.35 -4.22 6.97
C LEU A 71 0.95 -3.76 6.57
N MET A 72 0.52 -2.58 7.02
CA MET A 72 -0.77 -2.02 6.63
C MET A 72 -0.87 -1.92 5.10
N LEU A 73 0.17 -1.42 4.45
CA LEU A 73 0.19 -1.29 2.99
C LEU A 73 0.21 -2.66 2.29
N ALA A 74 0.95 -3.65 2.80
CA ALA A 74 0.91 -5.02 2.28
C ALA A 74 -0.51 -5.63 2.37
N VAL A 75 -1.17 -5.46 3.52
CA VAL A 75 -2.54 -5.94 3.77
C VAL A 75 -3.56 -5.23 2.88
N PHE A 76 -3.33 -3.99 2.48
CA PHE A 76 -4.17 -3.32 1.50
C PHE A 76 -3.94 -3.86 0.08
N LEU A 77 -2.69 -4.01 -0.32
CA LEU A 77 -2.32 -4.34 -1.69
C LEU A 77 -2.68 -5.77 -2.09
N LEU A 78 -2.43 -6.76 -1.21
CA LEU A 78 -2.66 -8.16 -1.56
C LEU A 78 -4.15 -8.42 -1.90
N PRO A 79 -5.14 -8.08 -1.05
CA PRO A 79 -6.54 -8.22 -1.41
C PRO A 79 -6.93 -7.37 -2.62
N THR A 80 -6.42 -6.14 -2.74
CA THR A 80 -6.73 -5.25 -3.87
C THR A 80 -6.33 -5.88 -5.21
N ALA A 81 -5.15 -6.51 -5.28
CA ALA A 81 -4.69 -7.20 -6.49
C ALA A 81 -5.73 -8.24 -6.96
N PHE A 82 -6.19 -9.13 -6.07
CA PHE A 82 -7.10 -10.22 -6.44
C PHE A 82 -8.55 -9.80 -6.59
N LEU A 83 -9.03 -8.83 -5.81
CA LEU A 83 -10.43 -8.40 -5.82
C LEU A 83 -10.71 -7.35 -6.88
N MET A 84 -9.79 -6.40 -7.07
CA MET A 84 -10.00 -5.26 -7.97
C MET A 84 -9.44 -5.50 -9.36
N HIS A 85 -8.34 -6.26 -9.48
CA HIS A 85 -7.63 -6.47 -10.75
C HIS A 85 -7.54 -7.96 -11.19
N PRO A 86 -8.65 -8.73 -11.22
CA PRO A 86 -8.64 -10.12 -11.66
C PRO A 86 -8.53 -10.23 -13.19
N PHE A 87 -7.38 -9.89 -13.75
CA PHE A 87 -7.12 -9.84 -15.20
C PHE A 87 -7.41 -11.17 -15.93
N TRP A 88 -7.36 -12.30 -15.21
CA TRP A 88 -7.68 -13.63 -15.76
C TRP A 88 -9.15 -13.79 -16.15
N ASN A 89 -10.04 -12.92 -15.68
CA ASN A 89 -11.45 -12.92 -16.05
C ASN A 89 -11.74 -12.10 -17.32
N GLU A 90 -10.80 -11.26 -17.77
CA GLU A 90 -11.02 -10.38 -18.91
C GLU A 90 -10.80 -11.09 -20.25
N ARG A 91 -11.73 -10.84 -21.17
CA ARG A 91 -11.75 -11.42 -22.52
C ARG A 91 -11.23 -10.45 -23.58
N ASP A 92 -11.44 -9.16 -23.37
CA ASP A 92 -10.89 -8.14 -24.24
C ASP A 92 -9.37 -8.03 -24.03
N PRO A 93 -8.53 -8.11 -25.09
CA PRO A 93 -7.08 -8.11 -24.93
C PRO A 93 -6.51 -6.83 -24.33
N GLU A 94 -7.07 -5.66 -24.65
CA GLU A 94 -6.58 -4.38 -24.16
C GLU A 94 -6.93 -4.19 -22.68
N ALA A 95 -8.18 -4.47 -22.31
CA ALA A 95 -8.63 -4.43 -20.92
C ALA A 95 -7.85 -5.42 -20.04
N LYS A 96 -7.61 -6.64 -20.55
CA LYS A 96 -6.81 -7.66 -19.86
C LYS A 96 -5.38 -7.18 -19.59
N ALA A 97 -4.74 -6.56 -20.58
CA ALA A 97 -3.40 -6.01 -20.41
C ALA A 97 -3.35 -4.91 -19.35
N GLY A 98 -4.35 -4.02 -19.33
CA GLY A 98 -4.50 -2.98 -18.32
C GLY A 98 -4.64 -3.54 -16.89
N GLU A 99 -5.58 -4.49 -16.70
CA GLU A 99 -5.78 -5.12 -15.39
C GLU A 99 -4.55 -5.92 -14.94
N GLN A 100 -3.85 -6.58 -15.87
CA GLN A 100 -2.61 -7.31 -15.56
C GLN A 100 -1.51 -6.37 -15.04
N ILE A 101 -1.39 -5.18 -15.62
CA ILE A 101 -0.44 -4.16 -15.14
C ILE A 101 -0.79 -3.74 -13.71
N HIS A 102 -2.06 -3.47 -13.43
CA HIS A 102 -2.50 -3.09 -12.08
C HIS A 102 -2.29 -4.22 -11.06
N PHE A 103 -2.62 -5.46 -11.42
CA PHE A 103 -2.33 -6.63 -10.59
C PHE A 103 -0.83 -6.75 -10.27
N ASN A 104 0.03 -6.67 -11.28
CA ASN A 104 1.47 -6.76 -11.10
C ASN A 104 2.03 -5.60 -10.26
N LYS A 105 1.49 -4.39 -10.45
CA LYS A 105 1.83 -3.22 -9.63
C LYS A 105 1.51 -3.50 -8.16
N ASP A 106 0.32 -4.00 -7.85
CA ASP A 106 -0.07 -4.25 -6.46
C ASP A 106 0.75 -5.38 -5.82
N VAL A 107 0.97 -6.48 -6.52
CA VAL A 107 1.80 -7.60 -6.03
C VAL A 107 3.25 -7.17 -5.81
N SER A 108 3.84 -6.43 -6.74
CA SER A 108 5.24 -5.96 -6.59
C SER A 108 5.39 -4.96 -5.45
N LEU A 109 4.45 -4.03 -5.29
CA LEU A 109 4.43 -3.10 -4.15
C LEU A 109 4.19 -3.83 -2.82
N ALA A 110 3.39 -4.91 -2.80
CA ALA A 110 3.19 -5.72 -1.61
C ALA A 110 4.48 -6.43 -1.21
N GLY A 111 5.21 -6.98 -2.19
CA GLY A 111 6.55 -7.55 -1.97
C GLY A 111 7.52 -6.51 -1.40
N ALA A 112 7.54 -5.29 -1.96
CA ALA A 112 8.35 -4.19 -1.44
C ALA A 112 7.94 -3.79 -0.01
N ALA A 113 6.64 -3.75 0.29
CA ALA A 113 6.12 -3.47 1.62
C ALA A 113 6.58 -4.52 2.65
N LEU A 114 6.51 -5.81 2.30
CA LEU A 114 6.98 -6.89 3.17
C LEU A 114 8.51 -6.88 3.35
N ALA A 115 9.27 -6.55 2.31
CA ALA A 115 10.71 -6.36 2.42
C ALA A 115 11.07 -5.18 3.36
N LEU A 116 10.35 -4.06 3.25
CA LEU A 116 10.50 -2.92 4.16
C LEU A 116 10.12 -3.27 5.60
N PHE A 117 9.05 -4.04 5.80
CA PHE A 117 8.69 -4.56 7.11
C PHE A 117 9.84 -5.36 7.72
N GLY A 118 10.36 -6.36 7.00
CA GLY A 118 11.49 -7.16 7.46
C GLY A 118 12.74 -6.31 7.75
N PHE A 119 13.02 -5.32 6.90
CA PHE A 119 14.10 -4.36 7.11
C PHE A 119 13.92 -3.56 8.41
N PHE A 120 12.74 -3.00 8.68
CA PHE A 120 12.51 -2.21 9.89
C PHE A 120 12.54 -3.08 11.15
N VAL A 121 12.02 -4.30 11.09
CA VAL A 121 12.07 -5.24 12.21
C VAL A 121 13.52 -5.61 12.56
N THR A 122 14.35 -5.91 11.56
CA THR A 122 15.72 -6.42 11.78
C THR A 122 16.77 -5.32 11.96
N ALA A 123 16.61 -4.19 11.27
CA ALA A 123 17.59 -3.12 11.21
C ALA A 123 17.02 -1.73 11.49
N GLY A 124 15.71 -1.56 11.67
CA GLY A 124 15.10 -0.23 11.82
C GLY A 124 15.64 0.56 13.01
N ALA A 125 15.91 -0.09 14.13
CA ALA A 125 16.46 0.54 15.33
C ALA A 125 17.87 1.13 15.15
N SER A 126 18.64 0.65 14.16
CA SER A 126 19.98 1.16 13.85
C SER A 126 20.00 2.20 12.73
N THR A 127 18.84 2.51 12.14
CA THR A 127 18.73 3.55 11.10
C THR A 127 18.36 4.89 11.72
N GLY A 128 19.03 5.95 11.27
CA GLY A 128 18.68 7.32 11.63
C GLY A 128 17.40 7.79 10.94
N LEU A 129 16.92 8.99 11.30
CA LEU A 129 15.76 9.64 10.67
C LEU A 129 14.46 8.81 10.78
N GLN A 130 14.28 8.12 11.91
CA GLN A 130 13.00 7.55 12.33
C GLN A 130 12.52 8.28 13.59
N LEU A 131 11.20 8.49 13.71
CA LEU A 131 10.62 9.06 14.92
C LEU A 131 10.48 8.03 16.05
N THR A 132 10.30 6.75 15.71
CA THR A 132 10.21 5.66 16.68
C THR A 132 11.03 4.47 16.23
N GLY A 133 11.31 3.55 17.15
CA GLY A 133 11.79 2.22 16.79
C GLY A 133 10.69 1.32 16.20
N PRO A 134 11.06 0.11 15.75
CA PRO A 134 10.10 -0.88 15.25
C PRO A 134 9.16 -1.37 16.37
N SER A 135 7.88 -1.47 16.04
CA SER A 135 6.82 -2.04 16.90
C SER A 135 6.98 -3.54 17.10
N PHE A 136 7.56 -4.23 16.11
CA PHE A 136 7.70 -5.68 16.05
C PHE A 136 9.14 -6.15 16.29
N ALA A 137 9.93 -5.39 17.05
CA ALA A 137 11.34 -5.69 17.35
C ALA A 137 11.58 -7.12 17.88
N SER A 138 10.60 -7.69 18.58
CA SER A 138 10.67 -9.06 19.10
C SER A 138 10.73 -10.15 18.02
N LEU A 139 10.44 -9.81 16.76
CA LEU A 139 10.49 -10.75 15.62
C LEU A 139 11.87 -10.78 14.93
N ALA A 140 12.85 -9.99 15.40
CA ALA A 140 14.12 -9.78 14.70
C ALA A 140 15.04 -11.02 14.64
N GLY A 141 14.84 -12.02 15.50
CA GLY A 141 15.64 -13.26 15.53
C GLY A 141 16.99 -13.11 16.22
#